data_AF-A0A0H4VNR8-F1
#
_entry.id   AF-A0A0H4VNR8-F1
#
_cell.length_a   1.000
_cell.length_b   1.000
_cell.length_c   1.000
_cell.angle_alpha   90.00
_cell.angle_beta   90.00
_cell.angle_gamma   90.00
#
_symmetry.space_group_name_H-M   'P 1'
#
loop_
_entity.id
_entity.type
_entity.pdbx_description
1 polymer ?
#
loop_
_entity_poly.entity_id
_entity_poly.type
_entity_poly.pdbx_seq_one_letter_code
_entity_poly.pdbx_strand_id
1 'polypeptide(L)' 'MRNVLVFKTSVRTDYGVNQVAPLLNQLLTPADRWNFDLEDCDHILRVEAQAVTPSVIIDRLQQAGFLCAELED' A
#
# COMPACT_ATOMS: atom_id res chain seq x y z
N MET A 1 8.30 0.10 17.76
CA MET A 1 8.32 1.28 16.87
C MET A 1 7.54 0.88 15.63
N ARG A 2 6.57 1.68 15.18
CA ARG A 2 5.84 1.42 13.94
C ARG A 2 6.59 2.08 12.80
N ASN A 3 6.80 1.37 11.71
CA ASN A 3 7.42 1.92 10.52
C ASN A 3 6.31 2.44 9.61
N VAL A 4 6.53 3.64 9.09
CA VAL A 4 5.65 4.24 8.10
C VAL A 4 6.30 3.99 6.76
N LEU A 5 5.70 3.12 5.97
CA LEU A 5 6.13 2.78 4.62
C LEU A 5 5.30 3.61 3.65
N VAL A 6 5.94 4.27 2.70
CA VAL A 6 5.30 5.08 1.68
C VAL A 6 5.56 4.43 0.34
N PHE A 7 4.50 4.22 -0.44
CA PHE A 7 4.58 3.58 -1.75
C PHE A 7 3.91 4.45 -2.78
N LYS A 8 4.53 4.55 -3.95
CA LYS A 8 3.90 5.07 -5.15
C LYS A 8 3.17 3.94 -5.85
N THR A 9 1.87 4.11 -6.10
CA THR A 9 1.07 3.09 -6.77
C THR A 9 0.49 3.60 -8.09
N SER A 10 0.05 2.70 -8.97
CA SER A 10 -0.78 3.09 -10.12
C SER A 10 -2.28 3.06 -9.82
N VAL A 11 -2.68 2.97 -8.55
CA VAL A 11 -4.09 2.90 -8.15
C VAL A 11 -4.70 4.29 -8.21
N ARG A 12 -5.49 4.55 -9.27
CA ARG A 12 -6.09 5.87 -9.52
C ARG A 12 -7.57 6.00 -9.18
N THR A 13 -8.20 4.88 -8.92
CA THR A 13 -9.65 4.79 -8.77
C THR A 13 -10.01 4.04 -7.52
N ASP A 14 -11.16 4.37 -6.97
CA ASP A 14 -11.75 3.66 -5.83
C ASP A 14 -11.91 2.15 -6.12
N TYR A 15 -12.13 1.79 -7.40
CA TYR A 15 -12.13 0.39 -7.83
C TYR A 15 -10.78 -0.31 -7.57
N GLY A 16 -9.66 0.33 -7.93
CA GLY A 16 -8.34 -0.22 -7.65
C GLY A 16 -8.05 -0.28 -6.16
N VAL A 17 -8.50 0.71 -5.38
CA VAL A 17 -8.39 0.68 -3.91
C VAL A 17 -9.18 -0.51 -3.35
N ASN A 18 -10.41 -0.75 -3.81
CA ASN A 18 -11.19 -1.91 -3.38
C ASN A 18 -10.56 -3.26 -3.75
N GLN A 19 -9.72 -3.32 -4.78
CA GLN A 19 -8.94 -4.51 -5.10
C GLN A 19 -7.72 -4.67 -4.20
N VAL A 20 -7.02 -3.57 -3.87
CA VAL A 20 -5.81 -3.62 -3.05
C VAL A 20 -6.13 -3.70 -1.55
N ALA A 21 -7.23 -3.11 -1.08
CA ALA A 21 -7.68 -3.13 0.31
C ALA A 21 -7.73 -4.54 0.93
N PRO A 22 -8.37 -5.56 0.31
CA PRO A 22 -8.37 -6.91 0.87
C PRO A 22 -6.97 -7.55 0.89
N LEU A 23 -6.09 -7.23 -0.07
CA LEU A 23 -4.71 -7.72 -0.09
C LEU A 23 -3.91 -7.13 1.08
N LEU A 24 -4.03 -5.83 1.31
CA LEU A 24 -3.42 -5.15 2.45
C LEU A 24 -3.98 -5.71 3.76
N ASN A 25 -5.30 -5.87 3.88
CA ASN A 25 -5.92 -6.43 5.09
C ASN A 25 -5.54 -7.90 5.36
N GLN A 26 -5.12 -8.66 4.34
CA GLN A 26 -4.57 -10.01 4.54
C GLN A 26 -3.10 -9.99 5.00
N LEU A 27 -2.33 -9.00 4.57
CA LEU A 27 -0.91 -8.85 4.92
C LEU A 27 -0.72 -8.19 6.28
N LEU A 28 -1.61 -7.26 6.61
CA LEU A 28 -1.56 -6.41 7.77
C LEU A 28 -2.42 -6.98 8.89
N THR A 29 -2.00 -6.73 10.12
CA THR A 29 -2.79 -7.05 11.31
C THR A 29 -3.83 -5.96 11.55
N PRO A 30 -4.92 -6.23 12.28
CA PRO A 30 -5.90 -5.21 12.67
C PRO A 30 -5.31 -4.07 13.53
N ALA A 31 -4.06 -4.20 13.99
CA ALA A 31 -3.33 -3.15 14.70
C ALA A 31 -2.56 -2.21 13.76
N ASP A 32 -2.32 -2.62 12.52
CA ASP A 32 -1.66 -1.83 11.48
C ASP A 32 -2.69 -0.94 10.77
N ARG A 33 -2.22 0.12 10.12
CA ARG A 33 -3.07 1.07 9.40
C ARG A 33 -2.52 1.31 8.01
N TRP A 34 -3.41 1.62 7.08
CA TRP A 34 -3.02 2.04 5.75
C TRP A 34 -3.98 3.11 5.25
N ASN A 35 -3.48 3.97 4.37
CA ASN A 35 -4.25 5.04 3.75
C ASN A 35 -3.84 5.20 2.29
N PHE A 36 -4.81 5.33 1.40
CA PHE A 36 -4.57 5.71 0.01
C PHE A 36 -4.82 7.21 -0.15
N ASP A 37 -3.83 7.90 -0.67
CA ASP A 37 -3.92 9.29 -1.08
C ASP A 37 -4.30 9.34 -2.56
N LEU A 38 -5.61 9.42 -2.81
CA LEU A 38 -6.20 9.55 -4.15
C LEU A 38 -6.32 11.01 -4.59
N GLU A 39 -6.21 11.95 -3.65
CA GLU A 39 -6.22 13.38 -3.94
C GLU A 39 -4.87 13.82 -4.53
N ASP A 40 -3.79 13.14 -4.14
CA ASP A 40 -2.48 13.34 -4.71
C ASP A 40 -2.37 12.73 -6.12
N CYS A 41 -1.85 13.51 -7.09
CA CYS A 41 -1.60 13.03 -8.44
C CYS A 41 -0.61 11.85 -8.48
N ASP A 42 0.17 11.68 -7.43
CA ASP A 42 1.16 10.62 -7.30
C ASP A 42 0.59 9.29 -6.76
N HIS A 43 -0.70 9.23 -6.37
CA HIS A 43 -1.39 7.98 -5.97
C HIS A 43 -0.62 7.19 -4.89
N ILE A 44 -0.38 7.87 -3.78
CA ILE A 44 0.49 7.40 -2.71
C ILE A 44 -0.28 6.46 -1.77
N LEU A 45 0.29 5.31 -1.48
CA LEU A 45 -0.16 4.40 -0.44
C LEU A 45 0.76 4.54 0.77
N ARG A 46 0.19 4.91 1.91
CA ARG A 46 0.90 4.99 3.18
C ARG A 46 0.48 3.83 4.07
N VAL A 47 1.44 3.06 4.57
CA VAL A 47 1.20 1.89 5.41
C VAL A 47 1.99 2.03 6.69
N GLU A 48 1.28 2.04 7.82
CA GLU A 48 1.84 2.02 9.16
C GLU A 48 1.81 0.59 9.69
N ALA A 49 2.94 -0.10 9.62
CA ALA A 49 3.05 -1.48 10.07
C ALA A 49 4.31 -1.71 10.90
N GLN A 50 4.24 -2.68 11.82
CA GLN A 50 5.40 -3.00 12.67
C GLN A 50 6.21 -4.22 12.18
N ALA A 51 5.55 -5.21 11.58
CA ALA A 51 6.17 -6.48 11.18
C ALA A 51 6.16 -6.72 9.66
N VAL A 52 5.52 -5.84 8.88
CA VAL A 52 5.39 -6.02 7.43
C VAL A 52 6.63 -5.45 6.74
N THR A 53 7.10 -6.16 5.70
CA THR A 53 8.22 -5.70 4.87
C THR A 53 7.67 -5.05 3.60
N PRO A 54 8.23 -3.90 3.16
CA PRO A 54 7.76 -3.19 1.98
C PRO A 54 7.78 -4.03 0.69
N SER A 55 8.80 -4.89 0.54
CA SER A 55 8.91 -5.82 -0.58
C SER A 55 7.69 -6.74 -0.75
N VAL A 56 7.08 -7.19 0.36
CA VAL A 56 5.89 -8.04 0.34
C VAL A 56 4.68 -7.27 -0.19
N ILE A 57 4.54 -6.00 0.20
CA ILE A 57 3.46 -5.13 -0.28
C ILE A 57 3.63 -4.89 -1.79
N ILE A 58 4.85 -4.55 -2.22
CA ILE A 58 5.17 -4.33 -3.64
C ILE A 58 4.82 -5.56 -4.48
N ASP A 59 5.29 -6.74 -4.08
CA ASP A 59 5.06 -7.99 -4.79
C ASP A 59 3.55 -8.30 -4.90
N ARG A 60 2.80 -8.05 -3.83
CA ARG A 60 1.34 -8.28 -3.79
C ARG A 60 0.56 -7.34 -4.70
N LEU A 61 0.93 -6.07 -4.76
CA LEU A 61 0.31 -5.13 -5.70
C LEU A 61 0.67 -5.49 -7.15
N GLN A 62 1.92 -5.87 -7.41
CA GLN A 62 2.36 -6.32 -8.74
C GLN A 62 1.63 -7.59 -9.20
N GLN A 63 1.43 -8.57 -8.30
CA GLN A 63 0.63 -9.76 -8.57
C GLN A 63 -0.83 -9.44 -8.90
N ALA A 64 -1.38 -8.38 -8.32
CA ALA A 64 -2.71 -7.87 -8.63
C ALA A 64 -2.78 -7.05 -9.93
N GLY A 65 -1.64 -6.81 -10.59
CA GLY A 65 -1.55 -6.04 -11.84
C GLY A 65 -1.39 -4.53 -11.63
N PHE A 66 -1.06 -4.08 -10.42
CA PHE A 66 -0.80 -2.69 -10.11
C PHE A 66 0.70 -2.43 -9.98
N LEU A 67 1.17 -1.28 -10.47
CA LEU A 67 2.53 -0.83 -10.19
C LEU A 67 2.59 -0.37 -8.74
N CYS A 68 3.62 -0.81 -8.03
CA CYS A 68 3.95 -0.40 -6.67
C CYS A 68 5.47 -0.24 -6.57
N ALA A 69 5.91 0.89 -6.05
CA ALA A 69 7.31 1.17 -5.76
C ALA A 69 7.39 1.85 -4.39
N GLU A 70 8.28 1.38 -3.53
CA GLU A 70 8.57 2.07 -2.28
C GLU A 70 9.24 3.42 -2.55
N LEU A 71 8.83 4.44 -1.81
CA LEU A 71 9.46 5.74 -1.79
C LEU A 71 10.23 5.86 -0.48
N GLU A 72 11.55 5.80 -0.58
CA GLU A 72 12.46 6.18 0.49
C GLU A 72 12.67 7.70 0.41
N ASP A 73 12.41 8.43 1.49
CA ASP A 73 12.76 9.85 1.64
C ASP A 73 14.17 9.98 2.22
#